data_AF-A0A838AJK2-F1
#
_entry.id   AF-A0A838AJK2-F1
#
_cell.length_a   1.000
_cell.length_b   1.000
_cell.length_c   1.000
_cell.angle_alpha   90.00
_cell.angle_beta   90.00
_cell.angle_gamma   90.00
#
_symmetry.space_group_name_H-M   'P 1'
#
loop_
_entity.id
_entity.type
_entity.pdbx_description
1 polymer ?
#
loop_
_entity_poly.entity_id
_entity_poly.type
_entity_poly.pdbx_seq_one_letter_code
_entity_poly.pdbx_strand_id
1 'polypeptide(L)'
;MKVVAFGLIVLLFSIGFTSQAFAHVTVDVEPYKIEVGWGLEPPVVGIRNDFVFKITESGDTDSSYKGVTNAFKSLDVTALFGGTSKKIDINSDPKIGYYFSSVIPTKTGSYTMDLKGEINGVLVDVQIPIEDVESTSVLDFPQISGSSSDQDVTALKTAISSLQREVSSMKDGSENVAGGAAYDYSIFGLSIAAAAIILAIIALIKRK
;
A
#
# COMPACT_ATOMS: atom_id res chain seq x y z
N MET A 1 8.69 49.84 -23.81
CA MET A 1 9.22 49.53 -22.46
C MET A 1 8.31 48.64 -21.59
N LYS A 2 7.10 48.24 -22.01
CA LYS A 2 6.21 47.40 -21.19
C LYS A 2 6.39 45.88 -21.40
N VAL A 3 6.80 45.45 -22.59
CA VAL A 3 6.95 44.02 -22.94
C VAL A 3 8.23 43.41 -22.34
N VAL A 4 9.31 44.20 -22.25
CA VAL A 4 10.58 43.76 -21.63
C VAL A 4 10.44 43.53 -20.13
N ALA A 5 9.58 44.32 -19.45
CA ALA A 5 9.31 44.16 -18.02
C ALA A 5 8.51 42.87 -17.72
N PHE A 6 7.61 42.46 -18.61
CA PHE A 6 6.83 41.22 -18.44
C PHE A 6 7.69 39.96 -18.63
N GLY A 7 8.64 39.98 -19.57
CA GLY A 7 9.58 38.87 -19.78
C GLY A 7 10.51 38.62 -18.59
N LEU A 8 10.93 39.68 -17.89
CA LEU A 8 11.80 39.57 -16.71
C LEU A 8 11.06 38.98 -15.49
N ILE A 9 9.77 39.28 -15.33
CA ILE A 9 8.95 38.78 -14.21
C ILE A 9 8.64 37.28 -14.34
N VAL A 10 8.43 36.78 -15.56
CA VAL A 10 8.25 35.34 -15.80
C VAL A 10 9.56 34.56 -15.59
N LEU A 11 10.70 35.16 -15.94
CA LEU A 11 12.02 34.55 -15.73
C LEU A 11 12.38 34.41 -14.24
N LEU A 12 11.92 35.34 -13.39
CA LEU A 12 12.16 35.31 -11.94
C LEU A 12 11.34 34.27 -11.19
N PHE A 13 10.24 33.76 -11.76
CA PHE A 13 9.46 32.65 -11.19
C PHE A 13 10.01 31.25 -11.55
N SER A 14 11.09 31.20 -12.35
CA SER A 14 11.72 29.94 -12.79
C SER A 14 12.87 29.48 -11.89
N ILE A 15 13.13 30.17 -10.78
CA ILE A 15 14.08 29.70 -9.76
C ILE A 15 13.41 28.49 -9.10
N GLY A 16 13.84 27.31 -9.56
CA GLY A 16 13.26 26.03 -9.20
C GLY A 16 13.07 25.88 -7.70
N PHE A 17 11.92 25.33 -7.33
CA PHE A 17 11.77 24.57 -6.11
C PHE A 17 12.78 23.41 -6.19
N THR A 18 14.01 23.65 -5.73
CA THR A 18 14.89 22.57 -5.35
C THR A 18 14.29 22.02 -4.07
N SER A 19 13.44 20.98 -4.19
CA SER A 19 13.13 20.14 -3.05
C SER A 19 14.48 19.60 -2.58
N GLN A 20 14.96 20.16 -1.49
CA GLN A 20 16.20 19.78 -0.89
C GLN A 20 15.98 18.35 -0.39
N ALA A 21 16.37 17.35 -1.19
CA ALA A 21 16.38 15.95 -0.79
C ALA A 21 17.52 15.79 0.22
N PHE A 22 17.26 16.23 1.44
CA PHE A 22 18.10 15.87 2.57
C PHE A 22 17.54 14.56 3.13
N ALA A 23 18.40 13.55 3.09
CA ALA A 23 18.33 12.32 3.88
C ALA A 23 17.70 12.54 5.26
N HIS A 24 18.15 13.59 5.97
CA HIS A 24 17.62 14.01 7.28
C HIS A 24 17.30 15.51 7.33
N VAL A 25 16.19 15.86 7.97
CA VAL A 25 15.77 17.24 8.20
C VAL A 25 16.29 17.72 9.55
N THR A 26 17.00 18.85 9.55
CA THR A 26 17.51 19.48 10.78
C THR A 26 16.66 20.67 11.18
N VAL A 27 16.26 20.71 12.45
CA VAL A 27 15.61 21.86 13.09
C VAL A 27 16.43 22.28 14.31
N ASP A 28 16.61 23.59 14.47
CA ASP A 28 17.23 24.19 15.64
C ASP A 28 16.17 24.48 16.72
N VAL A 29 16.38 23.95 17.92
CA VAL A 29 15.61 24.24 19.14
C VAL A 29 16.61 24.48 20.26
N GLU A 30 16.91 25.76 20.54
CA GLU A 30 17.97 26.22 21.46
C GLU A 30 18.24 25.28 22.66
N PRO A 31 19.48 24.88 22.98
CA PRO A 31 20.73 24.93 22.21
C PRO A 31 20.91 23.75 21.24
N TYR A 32 19.83 23.03 20.94
CA TYR A 32 19.87 21.75 20.25
C TYR A 32 19.68 21.86 18.74
N LYS A 33 20.42 21.04 18.02
CA LYS A 33 20.16 20.65 16.63
C LYS A 33 19.53 19.26 16.65
N ILE A 34 18.29 19.21 16.19
CA ILE A 34 17.48 18.00 16.09
C ILE A 34 17.43 17.61 14.62
N GLU A 35 18.10 16.52 14.27
CA GLU A 35 18.12 15.96 12.93
C GLU A 35 17.27 14.68 12.91
N VAL A 36 16.34 14.59 11.97
CA VAL A 36 15.36 13.50 11.88
C VAL A 36 15.23 12.98 10.47
N GLY A 37 15.17 11.66 10.29
CA GLY A 37 14.77 11.03 9.03
C GLY A 37 14.85 9.52 9.09
N TRP A 38 15.30 8.88 8.00
CA TRP A 38 15.28 7.43 7.85
C TRP A 38 16.65 6.79 8.10
N GLY A 39 16.65 5.56 8.60
CA GLY A 39 17.88 4.78 8.80
C GLY A 39 18.39 4.12 7.51
N LEU A 40 17.47 3.68 6.66
CA LEU A 40 17.72 3.14 5.33
C LEU A 40 17.08 4.05 4.27
N GLU A 41 17.89 4.45 3.29
CA GLU A 41 17.50 5.41 2.26
C GLU A 41 17.75 4.84 0.84
N PRO A 42 16.84 5.06 -0.12
CA PRO A 42 15.55 5.71 0.06
C PRO A 42 14.59 4.85 0.90
N PRO A 43 13.71 5.47 1.71
CA PRO A 43 12.71 4.73 2.46
C PRO A 43 11.70 4.10 1.49
N VAL A 44 11.47 2.80 1.58
CA VAL A 44 10.51 2.10 0.71
C VAL A 44 9.45 1.34 1.50
N VAL A 45 8.25 1.25 0.93
CA VAL A 45 7.12 0.54 1.56
C VAL A 45 7.40 -0.94 1.78
N GLY A 46 6.90 -1.48 2.88
CA GLY A 46 6.91 -2.91 3.19
C GLY A 46 8.25 -3.47 3.67
N ILE A 47 9.32 -2.66 3.68
CA ILE A 47 10.63 -3.05 4.18
C ILE A 47 10.85 -2.45 5.57
N ARG A 48 11.35 -3.25 6.52
CA ARG A 48 11.72 -2.74 7.84
C ARG A 48 12.77 -1.65 7.71
N ASN A 49 12.52 -0.53 8.38
CA ASN A 49 13.39 0.63 8.46
C ASN A 49 13.37 1.16 9.90
N ASP A 50 14.07 2.27 10.14
CA ASP A 50 14.08 2.98 11.41
C ASP A 50 13.84 4.47 11.16
N PHE A 51 13.05 5.11 12.03
CA PHE A 51 13.13 6.55 12.21
C PHE A 51 14.39 6.83 13.02
N VAL A 52 15.27 7.70 12.51
CA VAL A 52 16.52 8.07 13.18
C VAL A 52 16.44 9.50 13.66
N PHE A 53 16.93 9.72 14.88
CA PHE A 53 16.98 11.01 15.53
C PHE A 53 18.41 11.25 16.00
N LYS A 54 18.95 12.40 15.67
CA LYS A 54 20.25 12.85 16.13
C LYS A 54 20.09 14.18 16.83
N ILE A 55 20.37 14.17 18.13
CA ILE A 55 20.25 15.33 19.01
C ILE A 55 21.66 15.77 19.39
N THR A 56 22.02 16.97 18.96
CA THR A 56 23.34 17.55 19.22
C THR A 56 23.22 18.95 19.80
N GLU A 57 24.21 19.36 20.56
CA GLU A 57 24.38 20.72 21.07
C GLU A 57 25.76 21.25 20.67
N SER A 58 25.97 22.56 20.84
CA SER A 58 27.29 23.17 20.64
C SER A 58 28.31 22.53 21.60
N GLY A 59 29.44 22.08 21.05
CA GLY A 59 30.52 21.46 21.82
C GLY A 59 31.49 22.48 22.41
N ASP A 60 32.61 22.00 22.96
CA ASP A 60 33.60 22.81 23.66
C ASP A 60 34.38 23.79 22.77
N THR A 61 34.22 23.69 21.45
CA THR A 61 34.83 24.59 20.45
C THR A 61 33.77 25.06 19.47
N ASP A 62 33.89 26.27 18.93
CA ASP A 62 32.89 26.90 18.04
C ASP A 62 32.47 26.10 16.79
N SER A 63 33.21 25.04 16.45
CA SER A 63 32.92 24.15 15.32
C SER A 63 32.69 22.68 15.70
N SER A 64 32.59 22.34 16.99
CA SER A 64 32.30 20.97 17.44
C SER A 64 30.84 20.84 17.86
N TYR A 65 30.27 19.67 17.60
CA TYR A 65 28.94 19.29 18.07
C TYR A 65 29.08 18.12 19.02
N LYS A 66 28.35 18.18 20.14
CA LYS A 66 28.30 17.12 21.15
C LYS A 66 26.94 16.44 21.11
N GLY A 67 26.91 15.12 21.12
CA GLY A 67 25.66 14.37 21.21
C GLY A 67 25.03 14.51 22.60
N VAL A 68 23.72 14.75 22.64
CA VAL A 68 22.95 14.88 23.89
C VAL A 68 22.53 13.49 24.36
N THR A 69 22.87 13.13 25.60
CA THR A 69 22.44 11.86 26.21
C THR A 69 21.06 12.00 26.85
N ASN A 70 20.32 10.89 26.89
CA ASN A 70 18.99 10.81 27.52
C ASN A 70 17.97 11.87 27.02
N ALA A 71 18.09 12.31 25.76
CA ALA A 71 17.24 13.35 25.19
C ALA A 71 15.74 12.99 25.24
N PHE A 72 15.42 11.69 25.12
CA PHE A 72 14.06 11.16 25.12
C PHE A 72 13.54 10.74 26.51
N LYS A 73 14.18 11.20 27.60
CA LYS A 73 13.69 10.92 28.96
C LYS A 73 12.35 11.62 29.26
N SER A 74 12.19 12.85 28.79
CA SER A 74 11.00 13.69 28.98
C SER A 74 10.49 14.27 27.65
N LEU A 75 10.89 13.67 26.53
CA LEU A 75 10.51 14.08 25.18
C LEU A 75 9.80 12.92 24.50
N ASP A 76 8.56 13.15 24.11
CA ASP A 76 7.76 12.19 23.37
C ASP A 76 7.84 12.46 21.86
N VAL A 77 7.76 11.38 21.07
CA VAL A 77 7.67 11.46 19.61
C VAL A 77 6.42 10.76 19.11
N THR A 78 5.68 11.45 18.23
CA THR A 78 4.52 10.89 17.53
C THR A 78 4.76 10.96 16.03
N ALA A 79 4.72 9.80 15.37
CA ALA A 79 4.73 9.72 13.92
C ALA A 79 3.33 10.02 13.36
N LEU A 80 3.25 10.93 12.39
CA LEU A 80 2.04 11.36 11.72
C LEU A 80 2.09 10.96 10.24
N PHE A 81 1.00 10.40 9.73
CA PHE A 81 0.83 10.05 8.31
C PHE A 81 -0.64 10.10 7.92
N GLY A 82 -1.01 10.89 6.91
CA GLY A 82 -2.36 10.88 6.33
C GLY A 82 -3.50 11.06 7.34
N GLY A 83 -3.31 11.89 8.37
CA GLY A 83 -4.27 12.10 9.47
C GLY A 83 -4.29 11.03 10.56
N THR A 84 -3.45 9.99 10.44
CA THR A 84 -3.22 8.99 11.50
C THR A 84 -1.99 9.36 12.31
N SER A 85 -2.05 9.12 13.63
CA SER A 85 -0.93 9.34 14.55
C SER A 85 -0.55 8.07 15.30
N LYS A 86 0.74 7.86 15.53
CA LYS A 86 1.26 6.77 16.37
C LYS A 86 2.39 7.28 17.25
N LYS A 87 2.23 7.20 18.58
CA LYS A 87 3.34 7.41 19.51
C LYS A 87 4.37 6.30 19.28
N ILE A 88 5.64 6.68 19.10
CA ILE A 88 6.72 5.72 18.82
C ILE A 88 7.65 5.60 20.02
N ASP A 89 8.12 4.38 20.28
CA ASP A 89 9.08 4.10 21.33
C ASP A 89 10.49 4.38 20.79
N ILE A 90 11.25 5.20 21.50
CA ILE A 90 12.60 5.60 21.10
C ILE A 90 13.63 4.75 21.84
N ASN A 91 14.56 4.17 21.08
CA ASN A 91 15.72 3.45 21.58
C ASN A 91 16.98 4.31 21.44
N SER A 92 17.92 4.13 22.34
CA SER A 92 19.24 4.78 22.27
C SER A 92 20.21 3.95 21.43
N ASP A 93 20.96 4.61 20.56
CA ASP A 93 22.09 4.00 19.84
C ASP A 93 23.36 4.03 20.72
N PRO A 94 24.32 3.09 20.56
CA PRO A 94 25.62 3.18 21.22
C PRO A 94 26.38 4.48 20.94
N LYS A 95 26.14 5.11 19.78
CA LYS A 95 26.69 6.42 19.42
C LYS A 95 25.95 7.53 20.16
N ILE A 96 26.69 8.27 20.97
CA ILE A 96 26.14 9.36 21.79
C ILE A 96 25.39 10.39 20.92
N GLY A 97 24.17 10.73 21.31
CA GLY A 97 23.29 11.66 20.61
C GLY A 97 22.44 11.05 19.51
N TYR A 98 22.60 9.75 19.22
CA TYR A 98 21.82 9.03 18.21
C TYR A 98 20.77 8.16 18.87
N TYR A 99 19.59 8.15 18.28
CA TYR A 99 18.42 7.42 18.74
C TYR A 99 17.65 6.91 17.53
N PHE A 100 16.87 5.85 17.72
CA PHE A 100 16.11 5.26 16.64
C PHE A 100 14.82 4.58 17.11
N SER A 101 13.88 4.42 16.19
CA SER A 101 12.66 3.65 16.40
C SER A 101 12.35 2.79 15.18
N SER A 102 12.27 1.47 15.37
CA SER A 102 11.97 0.55 14.26
C SER A 102 10.53 0.67 13.79
N VAL A 103 10.38 0.67 12.47
CA VAL A 103 9.09 0.79 11.80
C VAL A 103 9.09 -0.02 10.49
N ILE A 104 7.90 -0.43 10.06
CA ILE A 104 7.69 -0.89 8.69
C ILE A 104 6.71 0.12 8.08
N PRO A 105 7.15 1.03 7.19
CA PRO A 105 6.22 1.91 6.50
C PRO A 105 5.34 1.08 5.57
N THR A 106 4.02 1.24 5.68
CA THR A 106 3.04 0.43 4.92
C THR A 106 2.37 1.19 3.78
N LYS A 107 2.68 2.48 3.65
CA LYS A 107 2.12 3.40 2.67
C LYS A 107 3.21 4.34 2.16
N THR A 108 3.13 4.66 0.87
CA THR A 108 4.00 5.67 0.25
C THR A 108 3.55 7.08 0.65
N GLY A 109 4.47 8.03 0.60
CA GLY A 109 4.22 9.45 0.86
C GLY A 109 4.83 9.96 2.16
N SER A 110 4.47 11.19 2.51
CA SER A 110 5.14 11.97 3.55
C SER A 110 4.79 11.54 4.96
N TYR A 111 5.82 11.38 5.79
CA TYR A 111 5.69 11.20 7.23
C TYR A 111 6.14 12.48 7.94
N THR A 112 5.55 12.76 9.11
CA THR A 112 5.96 13.89 9.97
C THR A 112 6.20 13.39 11.37
N MET A 113 7.30 13.81 11.99
CA MET A 113 7.59 13.52 13.38
C MET A 113 7.21 14.72 14.24
N ASP A 114 6.26 14.53 15.15
CA ASP A 114 5.83 15.51 16.15
C ASP A 114 6.58 15.23 17.46
N LEU A 115 7.49 16.13 17.83
CA LEU A 115 8.31 16.03 19.04
C LEU A 115 7.78 17.02 20.07
N LYS A 116 7.35 16.50 21.24
CA LYS A 116 6.75 17.30 22.31
C LYS A 116 7.25 16.90 23.68
N GLY A 117 7.68 17.89 24.47
CA GLY A 117 8.16 17.69 25.82
C GLY A 117 9.35 18.58 26.13
N GLU A 118 10.38 18.02 26.79
CA GLU A 118 11.57 18.77 27.16
C GLU A 118 12.86 17.96 27.02
N ILE A 119 13.94 18.65 26.66
CA ILE A 119 15.32 18.13 26.71
C ILE A 119 16.07 18.98 27.74
N ASN A 120 16.47 18.37 28.86
CA ASN A 120 17.17 19.06 29.96
C ASN A 120 16.49 20.37 30.42
N GLY A 121 15.15 20.41 30.42
CA GLY A 121 14.35 21.57 30.83
C GLY A 121 14.09 22.59 29.71
N VAL A 122 14.64 22.41 28.51
CA VAL A 122 14.27 23.19 27.32
C VAL A 122 13.03 22.57 26.70
N LEU A 123 11.99 23.38 26.50
CA LEU A 123 10.77 22.96 25.82
C LEU A 123 11.03 22.70 24.34
N VAL A 124 10.57 21.54 23.87
CA VAL A 124 10.56 21.15 22.47
C VAL A 124 9.10 20.91 22.06
N ASP A 125 8.66 21.65 21.05
CA ASP A 125 7.36 21.47 20.38
C ASP A 125 7.57 21.78 18.89
N VAL A 126 7.96 20.75 18.14
CA VAL A 126 8.29 20.88 16.71
C VAL A 126 7.71 19.72 15.91
N GLN A 127 7.23 20.04 14.71
CA GLN A 127 6.82 19.05 13.72
C GLN A 127 7.80 19.07 12.56
N ILE A 128 8.41 17.93 12.28
CA ILE A 128 9.48 17.78 11.30
C ILE A 128 8.99 16.83 10.20
N PRO A 129 8.64 17.34 9.00
CA PRO A 129 8.34 16.49 7.86
C PRO A 129 9.63 15.82 7.40
N ILE A 130 9.62 14.50 7.24
CA ILE A 130 10.77 13.72 6.76
C ILE A 130 10.52 13.25 5.32
N GLU A 131 11.54 12.67 4.68
CA GLU A 131 11.47 12.19 3.29
C GLU A 131 10.30 11.23 3.06
N ASP A 132 9.70 11.34 1.87
CA ASP A 132 8.58 10.51 1.44
C ASP A 132 8.99 9.05 1.30
N VAL A 133 8.14 8.15 1.79
CA VAL A 133 8.31 6.72 1.53
C VAL A 133 7.95 6.44 0.07
N GLU A 134 8.86 5.77 -0.62
CA GLU A 134 8.75 5.42 -2.04
C GLU A 134 8.26 3.99 -2.26
N SER A 135 7.91 3.70 -3.52
CA SER A 135 7.67 2.34 -3.99
C SER A 135 8.98 1.55 -4.04
N THR A 136 8.93 0.23 -3.76
CA THR A 136 10.11 -0.65 -3.91
C THR A 136 10.67 -0.65 -5.34
N SER A 137 9.86 -0.28 -6.34
CA SER A 137 10.29 -0.16 -7.74
C SER A 137 11.42 0.85 -7.98
N VAL A 138 11.64 1.80 -7.05
CA VAL A 138 12.78 2.72 -7.12
C VAL A 138 14.12 1.99 -7.00
N LEU A 139 14.12 0.80 -6.40
CA LEU A 139 15.30 -0.05 -6.18
C LEU A 139 15.44 -1.17 -7.21
N ASP A 140 14.49 -1.35 -8.14
CA ASP A 140 14.51 -2.45 -9.09
C ASP A 140 15.69 -2.32 -10.07
N PHE A 141 16.48 -3.38 -10.17
CA PHE A 141 17.51 -3.50 -11.20
C PHE A 141 17.57 -4.91 -11.79
N PRO A 142 17.46 -5.06 -13.12
CA PRO A 142 17.10 -4.01 -14.08
C PRO A 142 15.69 -3.48 -13.81
N GLN A 143 15.43 -2.22 -14.19
CA GLN A 143 14.09 -1.66 -14.03
C GLN A 143 13.08 -2.51 -14.78
N ILE A 144 12.00 -2.89 -14.09
CA ILE A 144 10.84 -3.54 -14.71
C ILE A 144 10.09 -2.47 -15.50
N SER A 145 10.64 -2.10 -16.66
CA SER A 145 10.06 -1.10 -17.55
C SER A 145 8.78 -1.65 -18.16
N GLY A 146 7.64 -1.47 -17.52
CA GLY A 146 6.30 -1.44 -18.13
C GLY A 146 5.90 -2.49 -19.18
N SER A 147 6.49 -3.70 -19.22
CA SER A 147 6.21 -4.66 -20.30
C SER A 147 5.90 -6.09 -19.86
N SER A 148 5.80 -6.35 -18.55
CA SER A 148 5.40 -7.69 -18.07
C SER A 148 4.15 -7.62 -17.20
N SER A 149 4.05 -6.68 -16.27
CA SER A 149 2.91 -6.62 -15.34
C SER A 149 1.56 -6.37 -16.00
N ASP A 150 1.45 -5.45 -16.98
CA ASP A 150 0.15 -5.17 -17.62
C ASP A 150 -0.26 -6.27 -18.61
N GLN A 151 0.70 -6.90 -19.30
CA GLN A 151 0.41 -8.07 -20.14
C GLN A 151 0.04 -9.27 -19.29
N ASP A 152 0.74 -9.50 -18.18
CA ASP A 152 0.47 -10.61 -17.25
C ASP A 152 -0.86 -10.40 -16.53
N VAL A 153 -1.19 -9.18 -16.09
CA VAL A 153 -2.49 -8.86 -15.48
C VAL A 153 -3.62 -8.95 -16.52
N THR A 154 -3.39 -8.55 -17.77
CA THR A 154 -4.38 -8.71 -18.84
C THR A 154 -4.60 -10.17 -19.20
N ALA A 155 -3.52 -10.96 -19.28
CA ALA A 155 -3.59 -12.40 -19.47
C ALA A 155 -4.30 -13.09 -18.31
N LEU A 156 -4.03 -12.67 -17.07
CA LEU A 156 -4.69 -13.19 -15.87
C LEU A 156 -6.18 -12.82 -15.83
N LYS A 157 -6.55 -11.58 -16.17
CA LYS A 157 -7.96 -11.17 -16.32
C LYS A 157 -8.69 -12.00 -17.38
N THR A 158 -8.01 -12.28 -18.50
CA THR A 158 -8.55 -13.11 -19.58
C THR A 158 -8.74 -14.56 -19.14
N ALA A 159 -7.77 -15.11 -18.40
CA ALA A 159 -7.84 -16.44 -17.81
C ALA A 159 -8.98 -16.54 -16.78
N ILE A 160 -9.10 -15.57 -15.87
CA ILE A 160 -10.18 -15.49 -14.86
C ILE A 160 -11.55 -15.38 -15.54
N SER A 161 -11.70 -14.53 -16.56
CA SER A 161 -12.97 -14.39 -17.30
C SER A 161 -13.35 -15.68 -18.02
N SER A 162 -12.35 -16.44 -18.50
CA SER A 162 -12.56 -17.74 -19.13
C SER A 162 -12.95 -18.81 -18.12
N LEU A 163 -12.29 -18.85 -16.95
CA LEU A 163 -12.67 -19.70 -15.82
C LEU A 163 -14.09 -19.41 -15.32
N GLN A 164 -14.48 -18.15 -15.19
CA GLN A 164 -15.85 -17.77 -14.79
C GLN A 164 -16.89 -18.27 -15.79
N ARG A 165 -16.61 -18.15 -17.10
CA ARG A 165 -17.48 -18.67 -18.17
C ARG A 165 -17.57 -20.19 -18.10
N GLU A 166 -16.45 -20.87 -17.92
CA GLU A 166 -16.41 -22.33 -17.84
C GLU A 166 -17.16 -22.85 -16.61
N VAL A 167 -16.94 -22.28 -15.43
CA VAL A 167 -17.67 -22.61 -14.19
C VAL A 167 -19.17 -22.32 -14.33
N SER A 168 -19.55 -21.22 -14.98
CA SER A 168 -20.96 -20.91 -15.26
C SER A 168 -21.58 -21.94 -16.19
N SER A 169 -20.86 -22.35 -17.26
CA SER A 169 -21.32 -23.37 -18.19
C SER A 169 -21.38 -24.78 -17.58
N MET A 170 -20.50 -25.11 -16.63
CA MET A 170 -20.58 -26.35 -15.86
C MET A 170 -21.76 -26.36 -14.89
N LYS A 171 -22.09 -25.19 -14.33
CA LYS A 171 -23.28 -25.04 -13.46
C LYS A 171 -24.58 -25.20 -14.26
N ASP A 172 -24.66 -24.62 -15.45
CA ASP A 172 -25.78 -24.83 -16.38
C ASP A 172 -25.81 -26.26 -16.95
N GLY A 173 -24.64 -26.87 -17.17
CA GLY A 173 -24.50 -28.24 -17.68
C GLY A 173 -24.96 -29.34 -16.71
N SER A 174 -25.26 -29.01 -15.45
CA SER A 174 -25.84 -29.96 -14.48
C SER A 174 -27.35 -30.12 -14.62
N GLU A 175 -28.03 -29.28 -15.41
CA GLU A 175 -29.46 -29.39 -15.68
C GLU A 175 -29.72 -29.35 -17.18
N ASN A 176 -29.31 -30.37 -17.94
CA ASN A 176 -29.94 -30.73 -19.22
C ASN A 176 -29.39 -32.06 -19.75
N VAL A 177 -29.54 -33.15 -18.98
CA VAL A 177 -29.73 -34.46 -19.62
C VAL A 177 -31.14 -34.45 -20.20
N ALA A 178 -31.28 -33.82 -21.36
CA ALA A 178 -32.48 -33.83 -22.21
C ALA A 178 -32.72 -35.22 -22.83
N GLY A 179 -32.67 -36.24 -21.99
CA GLY A 179 -32.82 -37.64 -22.34
C GLY A 179 -33.57 -38.45 -21.28
N GLY A 180 -33.82 -37.93 -20.07
CA GLY A 180 -34.64 -38.62 -19.07
C GLY A 180 -36.14 -38.48 -19.35
N ALA A 181 -36.64 -37.24 -19.35
CA ALA A 181 -38.07 -36.97 -19.46
C ALA A 181 -38.68 -37.43 -20.81
N ALA A 182 -38.00 -37.19 -21.93
CA ALA A 182 -38.51 -37.59 -23.24
C ALA A 182 -38.56 -39.12 -23.44
N TYR A 183 -37.61 -39.85 -22.84
CA TYR A 183 -37.59 -41.31 -22.85
C TYR A 183 -38.70 -41.86 -21.93
N ASP A 184 -38.89 -41.28 -20.75
CA ASP A 184 -39.95 -41.69 -19.82
C ASP A 184 -41.35 -41.46 -20.41
N TYR A 185 -41.60 -40.34 -21.08
CA TYR A 185 -42.89 -40.10 -21.75
C TYR A 185 -43.15 -41.04 -22.93
N SER A 186 -42.10 -41.40 -23.69
CA SER A 186 -42.24 -42.32 -24.82
C SER A 186 -42.47 -43.77 -24.36
N ILE A 187 -41.82 -44.22 -23.28
CA ILE A 187 -42.13 -45.52 -22.65
C ILE A 187 -43.56 -45.54 -22.10
N PHE A 188 -43.99 -44.48 -21.41
CA PHE A 188 -45.34 -44.43 -20.83
C PHE A 188 -46.44 -44.45 -21.92
N GLY A 189 -46.24 -43.72 -23.02
CA GLY A 189 -47.15 -43.71 -24.16
C GLY A 189 -47.27 -45.08 -24.86
N LEU A 190 -46.15 -45.77 -25.08
CA LEU A 190 -46.14 -47.13 -25.64
C LEU A 190 -46.86 -48.14 -24.73
N SER A 191 -46.72 -47.98 -23.42
CA SER A 191 -47.36 -48.86 -22.42
C SER A 191 -48.87 -48.71 -22.42
N ILE A 192 -49.38 -47.47 -22.50
CA ILE A 192 -50.82 -47.20 -22.60
C ILE A 192 -51.40 -47.75 -23.90
N ALA A 193 -50.68 -47.57 -25.02
CA ALA A 193 -51.13 -48.09 -26.32
C ALA A 193 -51.26 -49.63 -26.29
N ALA A 194 -50.26 -50.33 -25.72
CA ALA A 194 -50.32 -51.77 -25.55
C ALA A 194 -51.51 -52.21 -24.67
N ALA A 195 -51.74 -51.52 -23.55
CA ALA A 195 -52.87 -51.82 -22.66
C ALA A 195 -54.23 -51.60 -23.35
N ALA A 196 -54.37 -50.54 -24.14
CA ALA A 196 -55.59 -50.24 -24.89
C ALA A 196 -55.90 -51.32 -25.95
N ILE A 197 -54.87 -51.81 -26.65
CA ILE A 197 -55.01 -52.89 -27.63
C ILE A 197 -55.47 -54.18 -26.96
N ILE A 198 -54.88 -54.54 -25.82
CA ILE A 198 -55.28 -55.74 -25.05
C ILE A 198 -56.74 -55.64 -24.61
N LEU A 199 -57.16 -54.49 -24.06
CA LEU A 199 -58.55 -54.27 -23.66
C LEU A 199 -59.52 -54.32 -24.85
N ALA A 200 -59.14 -53.80 -26.01
CA ALA A 200 -59.95 -53.86 -27.22
C ALA A 200 -60.14 -55.31 -27.72
N ILE A 201 -59.08 -56.14 -27.66
CA ILE A 201 -59.14 -57.56 -28.02
C ILE A 201 -60.07 -58.31 -27.05
N ILE A 202 -59.93 -58.08 -25.73
CA ILE A 202 -60.81 -58.69 -24.71
C ILE A 202 -62.26 -58.29 -24.96
N ALA A 203 -62.53 -57.01 -25.24
CA ALA A 203 -63.88 -56.52 -25.53
C ALA A 203 -64.49 -57.18 -26.79
N LEU A 204 -63.69 -57.41 -27.83
CA LEU A 204 -64.12 -58.12 -29.05
C LEU A 204 -64.44 -59.59 -28.79
N ILE A 205 -63.65 -60.27 -27.95
CA ILE A 205 -63.90 -61.67 -27.57
C ILE A 205 -65.18 -61.79 -26.73
N LYS A 206 -65.43 -60.84 -25.82
CA LYS A 206 -66.61 -60.85 -24.93
C LYS A 206 -67.92 -60.44 -25.60
N ARG A 207 -67.87 -59.95 -26.85
CA ARG A 207 -69.03 -59.49 -27.64
C ARG A 207 -69.63 -60.62 -28.52
N LYS A 208 -69.09 -61.83 -28.46
CA LYS A 208 -69.66 -63.04 -29.05
C LYS A 208 -70.29 -63.90 -27.97
#